data_AF-A0A7J5V246-F1
#
_entry.id   AF-A0A7J5V246-F1
#
_cell.length_a   1.000
_cell.length_b   1.000
_cell.length_c   1.000
_cell.angle_alpha   90.00
_cell.angle_beta   90.00
_cell.angle_gamma   90.00
#
_symmetry.space_group_name_H-M   'P 1'
#
loop_
_entity.id
_entity.type
_entity.pdbx_description
1 polymer ?
#
loop_
_entity_poly.entity_id
_entity_poly.type
_entity_poly.pdbx_seq_one_letter_code
_entity_poly.pdbx_strand_id
1 'polypeptide(L)'
;MPQSQTQYSWSKFFFRLIGILLLFSAGFTLVFYLASPFYTFKQPQQFAGEFMYNPYAGISLKNQKDLSFHLSAHHMADVLLNGRLRINLKYNDSIVYAPKSMDISNFQFLHQFADSRGDLLNIYRHGYGITNDQQLCIGARKVVWTEYPVIQNLRYKQDIIEKLHRTSRLIALSDPYISYTENELKYLSGYHLIELTNTEDEALNSWDIALSNGHRIYLMLTNLEFKGLKLYEQMLHFNHILAKSDTLDAVVQALDEGTFYSVTFPESLKNTLSVRLKSAVVERDTFFVEVEPLAASFRFIGQDGKQLQISDSTIKAAYPIRKEDTYIRTEIAFDDGTIMFLNPISRQEELNQERQKLSSFNATHTALMRGVYIVLIMLLLQLIYRWQVNKIKK
;
A
#
# COMPACT_ATOMS: atom_id res chain seq x y z
N MET A 1 55.23 -35.48 -29.60
CA MET A 1 54.15 -34.52 -29.28
C MET A 1 52.92 -34.90 -30.09
N PRO A 2 51.79 -35.18 -29.42
CA PRO A 2 50.51 -34.70 -29.91
C PRO A 2 49.80 -33.93 -28.80
N GLN A 3 49.66 -32.62 -29.00
CA GLN A 3 48.71 -31.79 -28.28
C GLN A 3 47.37 -31.81 -29.03
N SER A 4 46.32 -31.61 -28.23
CA SER A 4 44.93 -31.31 -28.60
C SER A 4 44.04 -32.52 -28.86
N GLN A 5 43.20 -32.84 -27.86
CA GLN A 5 41.77 -33.15 -28.04
C GLN A 5 41.07 -33.40 -26.69
N THR A 6 41.13 -32.46 -25.75
CA THR A 6 40.20 -32.45 -24.59
C THR A 6 39.94 -31.03 -24.09
N GLN A 7 39.67 -30.08 -24.99
CA GLN A 7 38.86 -28.92 -24.59
C GLN A 7 37.39 -29.35 -24.60
N TYR A 8 37.01 -30.23 -23.66
CA TYR A 8 35.61 -30.40 -23.30
C TYR A 8 35.17 -29.03 -22.78
N SER A 9 34.43 -28.30 -23.60
CA SER A 9 34.23 -26.86 -23.42
C SER A 9 33.42 -26.65 -22.14
N TRP A 10 34.12 -26.26 -21.07
CA TRP A 10 33.54 -25.87 -19.78
C TRP A 10 32.39 -24.87 -19.98
N SER A 11 32.45 -24.04 -21.03
CA SER A 11 31.36 -23.17 -21.45
C SER A 11 30.07 -23.93 -21.83
N LYS A 12 30.13 -25.02 -22.59
CA LYS A 12 28.93 -25.83 -22.92
C LYS A 12 28.31 -26.47 -21.67
N PHE A 13 29.13 -26.95 -20.74
CA PHE A 13 28.65 -27.48 -19.46
C PHE A 13 27.98 -26.37 -18.62
N PHE A 14 28.64 -25.22 -18.51
CA PHE A 14 28.14 -24.05 -17.80
C PHE A 14 26.80 -23.53 -18.37
N PHE A 15 26.69 -23.37 -19.69
CA PHE A 15 25.43 -22.95 -20.32
C PHE A 15 24.31 -23.97 -20.14
N ARG A 16 24.61 -25.27 -20.17
CA ARG A 16 23.62 -26.32 -19.85
C ARG A 16 23.16 -26.24 -18.40
N LEU A 17 24.08 -26.04 -17.46
CA LEU A 17 23.75 -25.89 -16.04
C LEU A 17 22.86 -24.65 -15.81
N ILE A 18 23.20 -23.51 -16.41
CA ILE A 18 22.36 -22.31 -16.39
C ILE A 18 20.98 -22.60 -16.97
N GLY A 19 20.91 -23.25 -18.13
CA GLY A 19 19.64 -23.59 -18.76
C GLY A 19 18.75 -24.47 -17.88
N ILE A 20 19.33 -25.45 -17.17
CA ILE A 20 18.61 -26.30 -16.22
C ILE A 20 18.11 -25.49 -15.02
N LEU A 21 18.96 -24.62 -14.46
CA LEU A 21 18.58 -23.75 -13.34
C LEU A 21 17.45 -22.78 -13.70
N LEU A 22 17.51 -22.18 -14.90
CA LEU A 22 16.45 -21.31 -15.40
C LEU A 22 15.14 -22.08 -15.61
N LEU A 23 15.19 -23.29 -16.16
CA LEU A 23 14.01 -24.12 -16.35
C LEU A 23 13.40 -24.55 -15.01
N PHE A 24 14.23 -24.91 -14.04
CA PHE A 24 13.77 -25.23 -12.69
C PHE A 24 13.13 -24.01 -12.01
N SER A 25 13.77 -22.85 -12.09
CA SER A 25 13.24 -21.58 -11.55
C SER A 25 11.92 -21.18 -12.22
N ALA A 26 11.83 -21.31 -13.55
CA ALA A 26 10.61 -21.04 -14.30
C ALA A 26 9.49 -22.01 -13.92
N GLY A 27 9.80 -23.32 -13.80
CA GLY A 27 8.84 -24.32 -13.35
C GLY A 27 8.36 -24.08 -11.93
N PHE A 28 9.26 -23.74 -11.00
CA PHE A 28 8.93 -23.39 -9.62
C PHE A 28 8.03 -22.15 -9.55
N THR A 29 8.38 -21.10 -10.29
CA THR A 29 7.56 -19.88 -10.40
C THR A 29 6.18 -20.20 -10.96
N LEU A 30 6.10 -20.99 -12.02
CA LEU A 30 4.86 -21.40 -12.66
C LEU A 30 3.91 -22.11 -11.68
N VAL A 31 4.42 -22.91 -10.75
CA VAL A 31 3.59 -23.56 -9.72
C VAL A 31 2.81 -22.54 -8.89
N PHE A 32 3.42 -21.43 -8.47
CA PHE A 32 2.70 -20.37 -7.73
C PHE A 32 1.58 -19.76 -8.55
N TYR A 33 1.85 -19.49 -9.84
CA TYR A 33 0.87 -18.94 -10.78
C TYR A 33 -0.33 -19.86 -10.98
N LEU A 34 -0.08 -21.16 -11.21
CA LEU A 34 -1.13 -22.16 -11.41
C LEU A 34 -1.89 -22.47 -10.10
N ALA A 35 -1.24 -22.31 -8.94
CA ALA A 35 -1.86 -22.48 -7.64
C ALA A 35 -2.74 -21.27 -7.23
N SER A 36 -2.61 -20.12 -7.89
CA SER A 36 -3.40 -18.92 -7.57
C SER A 36 -4.91 -19.21 -7.65
N PRO A 37 -5.71 -18.83 -6.64
CA PRO A 37 -7.15 -18.97 -6.67
C PRO A 37 -7.80 -17.99 -7.65
N PHE A 38 -8.99 -18.35 -8.11
CA PHE A 38 -9.85 -17.47 -8.89
C PHE A 38 -10.86 -16.76 -7.99
N TYR A 39 -11.13 -15.50 -8.33
CA TYR A 39 -12.08 -14.65 -7.64
C TYR A 39 -13.19 -14.23 -8.59
N THR A 40 -14.38 -14.07 -8.03
CA THR A 40 -15.48 -13.34 -8.65
C THR A 40 -15.57 -11.97 -8.01
N PHE A 41 -15.61 -10.92 -8.83
CA PHE A 41 -15.66 -9.54 -8.40
C PHE A 41 -17.04 -8.96 -8.64
N LYS A 42 -17.66 -8.42 -7.59
CA LYS A 42 -18.87 -7.59 -7.71
C LYS A 42 -18.51 -6.24 -8.33
N GLN A 43 -19.49 -5.59 -8.96
CA GLN A 43 -19.32 -4.22 -9.43
C GLN A 43 -19.09 -3.30 -8.23
N PRO A 44 -18.12 -2.37 -8.30
CA PRO A 44 -17.93 -1.37 -7.26
C PRO A 44 -19.16 -0.48 -7.13
N GLN A 45 -19.55 -0.17 -5.90
CA GLN A 45 -20.62 0.77 -5.61
C GLN A 45 -20.03 2.00 -4.92
N GLN A 46 -20.49 3.18 -5.32
CA GLN A 46 -20.14 4.41 -4.61
C GLN A 46 -20.69 4.39 -3.18
N PHE A 47 -20.10 5.21 -2.31
CA PHE A 47 -20.67 5.46 -1.00
C PHE A 47 -22.10 6.02 -1.13
N ALA A 48 -23.01 5.46 -0.36
CA ALA A 48 -24.42 5.82 -0.38
C ALA A 48 -25.01 5.70 1.04
N GLY A 49 -26.20 6.26 1.23
CA GLY A 49 -26.90 6.26 2.51
C GLY A 49 -27.03 7.63 3.14
N GLU A 50 -27.86 7.69 4.19
CA GLU A 50 -28.24 8.94 4.85
C GLU A 50 -27.24 9.36 5.94
N PHE A 51 -26.43 8.42 6.45
CA PHE A 51 -25.46 8.69 7.50
C PHE A 51 -24.11 9.13 6.91
N MET A 52 -23.42 10.02 7.62
CA MET A 52 -22.03 10.37 7.33
C MET A 52 -21.11 9.70 8.34
N TYR A 53 -20.26 8.78 7.86
CA TYR A 53 -19.10 8.36 8.59
C TYR A 53 -18.09 9.51 8.66
N ASN A 54 -17.73 9.93 9.87
CA ASN A 54 -16.67 10.91 10.09
C ASN A 54 -15.59 10.29 10.98
N PRO A 55 -14.36 10.07 10.46
CA PRO A 55 -13.27 9.46 11.23
C PRO A 55 -12.78 10.35 12.37
N TYR A 56 -13.17 11.62 12.45
CA TYR A 56 -12.78 12.52 13.54
C TYR A 56 -13.88 12.66 14.61
N ALA A 57 -15.02 12.01 14.43
CA ALA A 57 -16.14 12.12 15.36
C ALA A 57 -15.80 11.55 16.74
N GLY A 58 -16.03 12.34 17.79
CA GLY A 58 -15.85 11.90 19.19
C GLY A 58 -14.40 11.76 19.66
N ILE A 59 -13.44 12.30 18.90
CA ILE A 59 -12.01 12.18 19.21
C ILE A 59 -11.46 13.46 19.80
N SER A 60 -10.68 13.33 20.87
CA SER A 60 -9.97 14.43 21.48
C SER A 60 -8.68 14.72 20.73
N LEU A 61 -8.58 15.89 20.12
CA LEU A 61 -7.37 16.38 19.44
C LEU A 61 -6.23 16.71 20.43
N LYS A 62 -6.47 16.63 21.75
CA LYS A 62 -5.44 16.83 22.78
C LYS A 62 -4.42 15.69 22.86
N ASN A 63 -4.79 14.49 22.42
CA ASN A 63 -3.96 13.28 22.50
C ASN A 63 -3.30 12.95 21.15
N GLN A 64 -2.93 13.98 20.40
CA GLN A 64 -2.29 13.82 19.10
C GLN A 64 -0.85 13.31 19.24
N LYS A 65 -0.49 12.34 18.39
CA LYS A 65 0.88 11.85 18.25
C LYS A 65 1.39 12.09 16.84
N ASP A 66 2.60 12.63 16.76
CA ASP A 66 3.27 12.85 15.49
C ASP A 66 4.10 11.60 15.16
N LEU A 67 3.76 10.93 14.06
CA LEU A 67 4.40 9.70 13.61
C LEU A 67 4.88 9.87 12.16
N SER A 68 6.21 9.91 11.99
CA SER A 68 6.84 9.75 10.69
C SER A 68 7.01 8.28 10.35
N PHE A 69 6.83 7.93 9.09
CA PHE A 69 7.28 6.64 8.54
C PHE A 69 8.40 6.94 7.55
N HIS A 70 9.50 6.20 7.64
CA HIS A 70 10.65 6.35 6.75
C HIS A 70 10.86 5.06 5.96
N LEU A 71 10.86 5.18 4.65
CA LEU A 71 11.15 4.10 3.72
C LEU A 71 12.63 4.16 3.34
N SER A 72 13.37 3.12 3.72
CA SER A 72 14.77 2.93 3.33
C SER A 72 15.02 1.61 2.60
N ALA A 73 13.94 0.85 2.32
CA ALA A 73 13.99 -0.41 1.59
C ALA A 73 14.15 -0.16 0.09
N HIS A 74 15.11 -0.84 -0.55
CA HIS A 74 15.32 -0.78 -2.00
C HIS A 74 14.74 -1.98 -2.75
N HIS A 75 13.99 -1.69 -3.82
CA HIS A 75 13.28 -2.69 -4.60
C HIS A 75 14.25 -3.64 -5.30
N MET A 76 13.88 -4.91 -5.48
CA MET A 76 14.73 -5.88 -6.17
C MET A 76 15.00 -5.48 -7.63
N ALA A 77 14.03 -4.85 -8.31
CA ALA A 77 14.29 -4.30 -9.64
C ALA A 77 15.26 -3.11 -9.62
N ASP A 78 15.32 -2.30 -8.55
CA ASP A 78 16.35 -1.26 -8.42
C ASP A 78 17.74 -1.86 -8.25
N VAL A 79 17.84 -2.97 -7.50
CA VAL A 79 19.11 -3.70 -7.37
C VAL A 79 19.53 -4.28 -8.72
N LEU A 80 18.60 -4.90 -9.46
CA LEU A 80 18.87 -5.57 -10.74
C LEU A 80 19.13 -4.59 -11.89
N LEU A 81 18.38 -3.49 -11.97
CA LEU A 81 18.45 -2.52 -13.08
C LEU A 81 19.47 -1.41 -12.82
N ASN A 82 19.58 -0.95 -11.58
CA ASN A 82 20.43 0.20 -11.22
C ASN A 82 21.71 -0.21 -10.48
N GLY A 83 21.95 -1.52 -10.27
CA GLY A 83 23.18 -2.06 -9.69
C GLY A 83 23.46 -1.61 -8.26
N ARG A 84 22.45 -1.04 -7.58
CA ARG A 84 22.60 -0.45 -6.25
C ARG A 84 22.02 -1.39 -5.20
N LEU A 85 22.84 -2.31 -4.69
CA LEU A 85 22.57 -2.94 -3.40
C LEU A 85 22.71 -1.86 -2.31
N ARG A 86 21.59 -1.25 -1.95
CA ARG A 86 21.53 -0.37 -0.78
C ARG A 86 20.97 -1.20 0.37
N ILE A 87 21.84 -2.01 0.96
CA ILE A 87 21.54 -2.72 2.19
C ILE A 87 21.63 -1.70 3.32
N ASN A 88 20.54 -0.99 3.60
CA ASN A 88 20.37 -0.40 4.93
C ASN A 88 19.59 -1.41 5.78
N LEU A 89 20.26 -2.52 6.12
CA LEU A 89 19.86 -3.33 7.27
C LEU A 89 20.21 -2.54 8.54
N LYS A 90 19.58 -1.37 8.72
CA LYS A 90 19.42 -0.84 10.06
C LYS A 90 18.42 -1.75 10.74
N TYR A 91 18.93 -2.81 11.35
CA TYR A 91 18.26 -3.45 12.47
C TYR A 91 18.27 -2.41 13.59
N ASN A 92 17.29 -1.51 13.58
CA ASN A 92 16.97 -0.78 14.79
C ASN A 92 16.18 -1.76 15.67
N ASP A 93 16.91 -2.69 16.31
CA ASP A 93 16.43 -3.49 17.45
C ASP A 93 16.15 -2.61 18.70
N SER A 94 16.23 -1.29 18.54
CA SER A 94 15.90 -0.33 19.56
C SER A 94 14.39 -0.32 19.78
N ILE A 95 13.98 -0.79 20.96
CA ILE A 95 12.69 -0.47 21.59
C ILE A 95 12.53 1.06 21.56
N VAL A 96 11.79 1.58 20.57
CA VAL A 96 11.50 3.01 20.48
C VAL A 96 10.20 3.27 21.21
N TYR A 97 10.31 3.78 22.44
CA TYR A 97 9.19 4.33 23.19
C TYR A 97 8.48 5.41 22.36
N ALA A 98 7.20 5.20 22.04
CA ALA A 98 6.35 6.13 21.28
C ALA A 98 7.07 6.71 20.04
N PRO A 99 7.32 5.89 19.01
CA PRO A 99 8.18 6.29 17.90
C PRO A 99 7.65 7.58 17.28
N LYS A 100 8.44 8.65 17.35
CA LYS A 100 8.26 9.80 16.45
C LYS A 100 8.51 9.41 14.99
N SER A 101 9.17 8.27 14.77
CA SER A 101 9.57 7.73 13.48
C SER A 101 9.56 6.19 13.50
N MET A 102 8.98 5.57 12.48
CA MET A 102 9.06 4.13 12.20
C MET A 102 9.80 3.89 10.89
N ASP A 103 10.91 3.16 10.94
CA ASP A 103 11.69 2.79 9.76
C ASP A 103 11.13 1.52 9.12
N ILE A 104 10.90 1.56 7.81
CA ILE A 104 10.45 0.43 7.00
C ILE A 104 11.56 0.18 5.96
N SER A 105 12.57 -0.58 6.37
CA SER A 105 13.79 -0.77 5.58
C SER A 105 13.91 -2.10 4.85
N ASN A 106 13.01 -3.07 5.11
CA ASN A 106 13.18 -4.44 4.63
C ASN A 106 12.00 -4.97 3.81
N PHE A 107 12.31 -5.50 2.62
CA PHE A 107 11.40 -6.32 1.83
C PHE A 107 11.33 -7.73 2.41
N GLN A 108 10.13 -8.21 2.72
CA GLN A 108 9.90 -9.56 3.26
C GLN A 108 10.68 -9.87 4.55
N PHE A 109 11.06 -8.86 5.36
CA PHE A 109 11.54 -9.06 6.72
C PHE A 109 10.81 -8.13 7.69
N LEU A 110 10.49 -8.67 8.87
CA LEU A 110 9.79 -7.93 9.92
C LEU A 110 10.71 -6.90 10.58
N HIS A 111 10.21 -5.68 10.70
CA HIS A 111 10.65 -4.70 11.67
C HIS A 111 9.76 -4.80 12.91
N GLN A 112 10.36 -4.79 14.09
CA GLN A 112 9.64 -4.89 15.35
C GLN A 112 9.75 -3.57 16.12
N PHE A 113 8.61 -3.02 16.51
CA PHE A 113 8.52 -1.85 17.37
C PHE A 113 7.90 -2.26 18.69
N ALA A 114 8.43 -1.76 19.80
CA ALA A 114 7.88 -2.05 21.13
C ALA A 114 7.43 -0.76 21.81
N ASP A 115 6.30 -0.80 22.52
CA ASP A 115 5.88 0.31 23.38
C ASP A 115 6.44 0.21 24.81
N SER A 116 6.09 1.17 25.66
CA SER A 116 6.54 1.23 27.06
C SER A 116 6.09 0.04 27.92
N ARG A 117 5.12 -0.75 27.45
CA ARG A 117 4.59 -1.94 28.12
C ARG A 117 5.20 -3.22 27.56
N GLY A 118 6.03 -3.12 26.51
CA GLY A 118 6.63 -4.26 25.82
C GLY A 118 5.72 -4.89 24.76
N ASP A 119 4.58 -4.28 24.43
CA ASP A 119 3.73 -4.77 23.33
C ASP A 119 4.46 -4.56 22.01
N LEU A 120 4.41 -5.55 21.12
CA LEU A 120 5.12 -5.54 19.84
C LEU A 120 4.19 -5.20 18.67
N LEU A 121 4.65 -4.29 17.81
CA LEU A 121 4.09 -4.01 16.50
C LEU A 121 5.10 -4.40 15.43
N ASN A 122 4.74 -5.38 14.61
CA ASN A 122 5.56 -5.80 13.49
C ASN A 122 5.10 -5.14 12.20
N ILE A 123 6.03 -4.60 11.42
CA ILE A 123 5.77 -3.97 10.13
C ILE A 123 6.74 -4.54 9.08
N TYR A 124 6.28 -4.78 7.85
CA TYR A 124 7.17 -5.11 6.73
C TYR A 124 6.58 -4.70 5.38
N ARG A 125 7.44 -4.60 4.37
CA ARG A 125 7.04 -4.36 2.98
C ARG A 125 6.97 -5.68 2.21
N HIS A 126 5.83 -5.99 1.63
CA HIS A 126 5.63 -7.09 0.69
C HIS A 126 5.77 -6.58 -0.74
N GLY A 127 6.11 -7.46 -1.69
CA GLY A 127 6.39 -7.07 -3.08
C GLY A 127 7.87 -7.13 -3.44
N TYR A 128 8.33 -8.24 -4.01
CA TYR A 128 9.68 -8.34 -4.61
C TYR A 128 9.65 -8.63 -6.12
N GLY A 129 8.46 -8.58 -6.74
CA GLY A 129 8.29 -8.82 -8.17
C GLY A 129 8.80 -7.68 -9.05
N ILE A 130 8.94 -7.94 -10.35
CA ILE A 130 9.42 -6.95 -11.32
C ILE A 130 8.39 -5.81 -11.53
N THR A 131 7.10 -6.08 -11.30
CA THR A 131 5.98 -5.15 -11.49
C THR A 131 5.85 -4.06 -10.43
N ASN A 132 6.74 -4.02 -9.42
CA ASN A 132 6.74 -3.05 -8.32
C ASN A 132 5.41 -2.99 -7.53
N ASP A 133 4.64 -4.08 -7.54
CA ASP A 133 3.42 -4.25 -6.74
C ASP A 133 3.79 -4.38 -5.26
N GLN A 134 3.76 -3.28 -4.52
CA GLN A 134 4.17 -3.25 -3.12
C GLN A 134 2.99 -3.03 -2.19
N GLN A 135 3.08 -3.62 -1.00
CA GLN A 135 2.15 -3.38 0.09
C GLN A 135 2.89 -3.23 1.41
N LEU A 136 2.46 -2.28 2.23
CA LEU A 136 2.90 -2.17 3.61
C LEU A 136 2.01 -3.03 4.51
N CYS A 137 2.61 -3.96 5.24
CA CYS A 137 1.94 -4.83 6.18
C CYS A 137 2.17 -4.34 7.61
N ILE A 138 1.11 -3.91 8.30
CA ILE A 138 1.18 -3.39 9.67
C ILE A 138 0.53 -4.38 10.63
N GLY A 139 1.16 -4.65 11.77
CA GLY A 139 0.68 -5.65 12.73
C GLY A 139 0.85 -7.08 12.25
N ALA A 140 1.96 -7.37 11.55
CA ALA A 140 2.20 -8.68 10.95
C ALA A 140 2.65 -9.76 11.95
N ARG A 141 1.94 -10.88 12.03
CA ARG A 141 2.36 -12.04 12.84
C ARG A 141 3.52 -12.82 12.20
N LYS A 142 3.60 -12.81 10.87
CA LYS A 142 4.64 -13.47 10.09
C LYS A 142 4.75 -12.87 8.70
N VAL A 143 5.90 -13.08 8.05
CA VAL A 143 6.11 -12.73 6.64
C VAL A 143 5.37 -13.71 5.73
N VAL A 144 4.65 -13.18 4.74
CA VAL A 144 4.12 -13.96 3.62
C VAL A 144 5.15 -13.98 2.49
N TRP A 145 5.73 -15.15 2.24
CA TRP A 145 6.76 -15.33 1.20
C TRP A 145 6.21 -15.56 -0.21
N THR A 146 4.91 -15.82 -0.35
CA THR A 146 4.32 -16.06 -1.67
C THR A 146 4.19 -14.77 -2.45
N GLU A 147 4.67 -14.77 -3.69
CA GLU A 147 4.63 -13.62 -4.61
C GLU A 147 4.44 -14.10 -6.06
N TYR A 148 3.99 -13.20 -6.93
CA TYR A 148 3.90 -13.35 -8.37
C TYR A 148 4.95 -12.46 -9.07
N PRO A 149 6.21 -12.92 -9.18
CA PRO A 149 7.34 -12.02 -9.43
C PRO A 149 7.46 -11.47 -10.87
N VAL A 150 6.68 -11.95 -11.84
CA VAL A 150 6.87 -11.61 -13.26
C VAL A 150 5.74 -10.73 -13.79
N ILE A 151 4.50 -11.19 -13.68
CA ILE A 151 3.29 -10.47 -14.10
C ILE A 151 2.25 -10.61 -13.00
N GLN A 152 1.55 -9.53 -12.67
CA GLN A 152 0.38 -9.54 -11.82
C GLN A 152 -0.79 -8.87 -12.52
N ASN A 153 -1.97 -9.44 -12.34
CA ASN A 153 -3.25 -8.89 -12.76
C ASN A 153 -4.15 -8.86 -11.53
N LEU A 154 -5.35 -8.31 -11.68
CA LEU A 154 -6.34 -8.17 -10.61
C LEU A 154 -6.47 -9.41 -9.70
N ARG A 155 -6.49 -10.62 -10.28
CA ARG A 155 -6.62 -11.88 -9.52
C ARG A 155 -5.41 -12.15 -8.63
N TYR A 156 -4.21 -12.01 -9.19
CA TYR A 156 -2.96 -12.25 -8.47
C TYR A 156 -2.78 -11.23 -7.33
N LYS A 157 -3.05 -9.96 -7.61
CA LYS A 157 -2.98 -8.90 -6.60
C LYS A 157 -4.01 -9.11 -5.48
N GLN A 158 -5.24 -9.49 -5.82
CA GLN A 158 -6.25 -9.83 -4.82
C GLN A 158 -5.83 -11.02 -3.95
N ASP A 159 -5.20 -12.05 -4.53
CA ASP A 159 -4.70 -13.20 -3.78
C ASP A 159 -3.58 -12.82 -2.81
N ILE A 160 -2.68 -11.92 -3.21
CA ILE A 160 -1.66 -11.36 -2.32
C ILE A 160 -2.33 -10.62 -1.16
N ILE A 161 -3.26 -9.70 -1.43
CA ILE A 161 -3.99 -8.96 -0.38
C ILE A 161 -4.67 -9.92 0.61
N GLU A 162 -5.38 -10.94 0.12
CA GLU A 162 -6.05 -11.93 0.99
C GLU A 162 -5.05 -12.75 1.83
N LYS A 163 -3.87 -13.09 1.31
CA LYS A 163 -2.83 -13.78 2.09
C LYS A 163 -2.25 -12.86 3.17
N LEU A 164 -1.96 -11.61 2.82
CA LEU A 164 -1.44 -10.62 3.75
C LEU A 164 -2.45 -10.32 4.86
N HIS A 165 -3.75 -10.27 4.53
CA HIS A 165 -4.80 -9.96 5.50
C HIS A 165 -4.94 -11.04 6.58
N ARG A 166 -4.57 -12.29 6.28
CA ARG A 166 -4.55 -13.39 7.26
C ARG A 166 -3.41 -13.27 8.27
N THR A 167 -2.38 -12.50 7.96
CA THR A 167 -1.17 -12.39 8.79
C THR A 167 -0.95 -11.00 9.34
N SER A 168 -1.58 -9.97 8.79
CA SER A 168 -1.38 -8.56 9.12
C SER A 168 -2.70 -7.94 9.57
N ARG A 169 -2.63 -6.94 10.45
CA ARG A 169 -3.82 -6.19 10.90
C ARG A 169 -4.27 -5.21 9.83
N LEU A 170 -3.34 -4.47 9.26
CA LEU A 170 -3.59 -3.51 8.18
C LEU A 170 -2.69 -3.78 6.99
N ILE A 171 -3.19 -3.38 5.83
CA ILE A 171 -2.48 -3.43 4.55
C ILE A 171 -2.62 -2.06 3.91
N ALA A 172 -1.51 -1.45 3.54
CA ALA A 172 -1.48 -0.29 2.66
C ALA A 172 -1.06 -0.70 1.25
N LEU A 173 -1.72 -0.18 0.22
CA LEU A 173 -1.15 -0.24 -1.13
C LEU A 173 -0.11 0.89 -1.25
N SER A 174 1.10 0.54 -1.67
CA SER A 174 2.24 1.45 -1.70
C SER A 174 2.42 2.08 -3.08
N ASP A 175 2.45 3.41 -3.13
CA ASP A 175 2.58 4.23 -4.35
C ASP A 175 1.79 3.64 -5.53
N PRO A 176 0.46 3.43 -5.37
CA PRO A 176 -0.33 2.66 -6.31
C PRO A 176 -0.29 3.17 -7.75
N TYR A 177 -0.06 4.48 -7.95
CA TYR A 177 0.08 5.09 -9.27
C TYR A 177 1.23 4.50 -10.11
N ILE A 178 2.21 3.84 -9.48
CA ILE A 178 3.34 3.21 -10.17
C ILE A 178 2.99 1.81 -10.69
N SER A 179 2.26 1.02 -9.91
CA SER A 179 2.13 -0.43 -10.14
C SER A 179 0.70 -0.94 -10.28
N TYR A 180 -0.32 -0.14 -9.95
CA TYR A 180 -1.73 -0.52 -10.03
C TYR A 180 -2.44 0.27 -11.11
N THR A 181 -3.23 -0.43 -11.92
CA THR A 181 -4.11 0.22 -12.89
C THR A 181 -5.34 0.80 -12.19
N GLU A 182 -5.98 1.81 -12.80
CA GLU A 182 -7.24 2.35 -12.28
C GLU A 182 -8.29 1.25 -12.09
N ASN A 183 -8.39 0.32 -13.05
CA ASN A 183 -9.33 -0.80 -12.95
C ASN A 183 -9.01 -1.70 -11.76
N GLU A 184 -7.73 -1.90 -11.40
CA GLU A 184 -7.38 -2.66 -10.20
C GLU A 184 -7.80 -1.93 -8.93
N LEU A 185 -7.58 -0.61 -8.84
CA LEU A 185 -8.01 0.20 -7.69
C LEU A 185 -9.54 0.23 -7.50
N LYS A 186 -10.30 0.06 -8.58
CA LYS A 186 -11.77 -0.08 -8.52
C LYS A 186 -12.22 -1.39 -7.87
N TYR A 187 -11.51 -2.49 -8.10
CA TYR A 187 -11.99 -3.84 -7.76
C TYR A 187 -11.25 -4.52 -6.61
N LEU A 188 -9.99 -4.18 -6.34
CA LEU A 188 -9.24 -4.75 -5.22
C LEU A 188 -9.95 -4.42 -3.91
N SER A 189 -9.93 -5.36 -2.96
CA SER A 189 -10.58 -5.18 -1.65
C SER A 189 -9.75 -5.82 -0.54
N GLY A 190 -9.97 -5.40 0.70
CA GLY A 190 -9.30 -5.94 1.89
C GLY A 190 -8.03 -5.21 2.31
N TYR A 191 -7.72 -4.08 1.66
CA TYR A 191 -6.71 -3.13 2.11
C TYR A 191 -7.36 -1.94 2.83
N HIS A 192 -6.57 -1.24 3.64
CA HIS A 192 -7.05 -0.28 4.64
C HIS A 192 -6.52 1.13 4.35
N LEU A 193 -5.32 1.20 3.79
CA LEU A 193 -4.57 2.43 3.58
C LEU A 193 -4.08 2.53 2.13
N ILE A 194 -3.86 3.75 1.67
CA ILE A 194 -2.98 4.04 0.54
C ILE A 194 -1.77 4.78 1.10
N GLU A 195 -0.60 4.20 0.89
CA GLU A 195 0.68 4.81 1.22
C GLU A 195 1.16 5.59 0.00
N LEU A 196 1.43 6.89 0.16
CA LEU A 196 2.11 7.70 -0.85
C LEU A 196 3.46 8.24 -0.33
N THR A 197 4.46 8.28 -1.19
CA THR A 197 5.78 8.89 -0.92
C THR A 197 5.91 10.31 -1.46
N ASN A 198 4.98 10.71 -2.32
CA ASN A 198 4.84 12.05 -2.86
C ASN A 198 3.35 12.43 -2.94
N THR A 199 3.06 13.70 -3.13
CA THR A 199 1.70 14.24 -3.16
C THR A 199 1.40 14.90 -4.50
N GLU A 200 1.99 14.39 -5.58
CA GLU A 200 1.66 14.84 -6.94
C GLU A 200 0.23 14.40 -7.31
N ASP A 201 -0.37 15.08 -8.28
CA ASP A 201 -1.77 14.87 -8.66
C ASP A 201 -2.02 13.42 -9.11
N GLU A 202 -1.08 12.80 -9.83
CA GLU A 202 -1.18 11.40 -10.26
C GLU A 202 -1.22 10.42 -9.06
N ALA A 203 -0.46 10.72 -8.00
CA ALA A 203 -0.41 9.92 -6.79
C ALA A 203 -1.74 10.04 -6.01
N LEU A 204 -2.24 11.27 -5.84
CA LEU A 204 -3.51 11.55 -5.17
C LEU A 204 -4.71 11.00 -5.95
N ASN A 205 -4.66 11.00 -7.28
CA ASN A 205 -5.70 10.43 -8.14
C ASN A 205 -5.95 8.94 -7.84
N SER A 206 -4.91 8.19 -7.44
CA SER A 206 -5.09 6.78 -7.04
C SER A 206 -5.96 6.64 -5.79
N TRP A 207 -5.87 7.58 -4.86
CA TRP A 207 -6.74 7.63 -3.68
C TRP A 207 -8.17 7.99 -4.07
N ASP A 208 -8.34 9.00 -4.93
CA ASP A 208 -9.65 9.41 -5.43
C ASP A 208 -10.36 8.31 -6.21
N ILE A 209 -9.66 7.53 -7.04
CA ILE A 209 -10.23 6.37 -7.73
C ILE A 209 -10.81 5.36 -6.75
N ALA A 210 -10.08 5.05 -5.66
CA ALA A 210 -10.54 4.09 -4.67
C ALA A 210 -11.76 4.61 -3.90
N LEU A 211 -11.73 5.86 -3.42
CA LEU A 211 -12.85 6.51 -2.72
C LEU A 211 -14.09 6.60 -3.62
N SER A 212 -13.89 6.99 -4.87
CA SER A 212 -14.93 7.10 -5.89
C SER A 212 -15.63 5.78 -6.21
N ASN A 213 -15.08 4.65 -5.77
CA ASN A 213 -15.63 3.32 -5.95
C ASN A 213 -16.04 2.67 -4.62
N GLY A 214 -16.27 3.49 -3.59
CA GLY A 214 -16.82 3.08 -2.29
C GLY A 214 -15.85 2.36 -1.37
N HIS A 215 -14.55 2.46 -1.64
CA HIS A 215 -13.56 1.87 -0.75
C HIS A 215 -13.19 2.86 0.35
N ARG A 216 -13.61 2.58 1.59
CA ARG A 216 -13.25 3.39 2.77
C ARG A 216 -11.79 3.15 3.15
N ILE A 217 -10.90 3.93 2.53
CA ILE A 217 -9.44 3.85 2.63
C ILE A 217 -8.86 5.20 3.02
N TYR A 218 -7.82 5.16 3.83
CA TYR A 218 -7.19 6.35 4.39
C TYR A 218 -5.80 6.59 3.82
N LEU A 219 -5.46 7.86 3.63
CA LEU A 219 -4.16 8.27 3.12
C LEU A 219 -3.14 8.23 4.24
N MET A 220 -1.99 7.63 3.96
CA MET A 220 -0.81 7.67 4.83
C MET A 220 0.39 8.14 4.01
N LEU A 221 1.07 9.19 4.47
CA LEU A 221 2.27 9.70 3.80
C LEU A 221 3.54 9.14 4.46
N THR A 222 4.54 8.82 3.63
CA THR A 222 5.79 8.22 4.10
C THR A 222 7.00 8.84 3.43
N ASN A 223 8.09 8.99 4.16
CA ASN A 223 9.30 9.63 3.67
C ASN A 223 10.20 8.63 2.96
N LEU A 224 10.49 8.85 1.68
CA LEU A 224 11.51 8.07 0.99
C LEU A 224 12.92 8.61 1.32
N GLU A 225 13.82 7.76 1.82
CA GLU A 225 15.23 8.13 2.01
C GLU A 225 15.94 8.28 0.65
N PHE A 226 16.04 9.51 0.14
CA PHE A 226 16.80 9.79 -1.08
C PHE A 226 18.25 10.23 -0.77
N LYS A 227 19.22 9.54 -1.38
CA LYS A 227 20.65 9.92 -1.39
C LYS A 227 21.07 10.25 -2.82
N GLY A 228 20.68 11.43 -3.31
CA GLY A 228 21.02 11.94 -4.64
C GLY A 228 21.19 13.47 -4.61
N LEU A 229 21.63 14.05 -5.73
CA LEU A 229 21.73 15.51 -5.87
C LEU A 229 20.33 16.11 -5.79
N LYS A 230 20.07 16.89 -4.74
CA LYS A 230 18.80 17.61 -4.55
C LYS A 230 18.79 18.83 -5.48
N LEU A 231 18.07 18.73 -6.59
CA LEU A 231 17.81 19.88 -7.48
C LEU A 231 16.68 20.77 -6.97
N TYR A 232 15.83 20.23 -6.09
CA TYR A 232 14.67 20.88 -5.51
C TYR A 232 14.65 20.68 -4.00
N GLU A 233 13.91 21.54 -3.29
CA GLU A 233 13.67 21.37 -1.86
C GLU A 233 12.92 20.06 -1.60
N GLN A 234 13.40 19.27 -0.63
CA GLN A 234 12.79 18.00 -0.28
C GLN A 234 11.56 18.25 0.58
N MET A 235 10.45 17.59 0.26
CA MET A 235 9.28 17.54 1.12
C MET A 235 9.43 16.42 2.14
N LEU A 236 9.04 16.69 3.38
CA LEU A 236 8.94 15.73 4.47
C LEU A 236 7.48 15.50 4.84
N HIS A 237 7.19 14.30 5.32
CA HIS A 237 5.85 13.81 5.58
C HIS A 237 5.69 13.34 7.03
N PHE A 238 4.59 13.72 7.67
CA PHE A 238 4.21 13.26 9.00
C PHE A 238 2.74 12.82 9.01
N ASN A 239 2.41 11.86 9.86
CA ASN A 239 1.04 11.47 10.14
C ASN A 239 0.73 11.81 11.60
N HIS A 240 -0.30 12.60 11.81
CA HIS A 240 -0.78 13.00 13.12
C HIS A 240 -1.88 12.02 13.56
N ILE A 241 -1.48 11.05 14.37
CA ILE A 241 -2.33 9.97 14.85
C ILE A 241 -3.14 10.45 16.07
N LEU A 242 -4.46 10.32 16.01
CA LEU A 242 -5.38 10.68 17.08
C LEU A 242 -5.81 9.42 17.85
N ALA A 243 -4.87 8.84 18.59
CA ALA A 243 -5.10 7.60 19.32
C ALA A 243 -5.81 7.86 20.66
N LYS A 244 -6.72 6.94 21.05
CA LYS A 244 -7.44 7.01 22.34
C LYS A 244 -6.53 6.78 23.56
N SER A 245 -5.39 6.12 23.35
CA SER A 245 -4.38 5.84 24.39
C SER A 245 -2.98 5.73 23.79
N ASP A 246 -1.96 5.62 24.64
CA ASP A 246 -0.57 5.61 24.20
C ASP A 246 -0.07 4.29 23.61
N THR A 247 -0.95 3.30 23.46
CA THR A 247 -0.64 1.92 23.07
C THR A 247 -0.42 1.78 21.56
N LEU A 248 0.43 0.82 21.15
CA LEU A 248 0.55 0.48 19.72
C LEU A 248 -0.76 -0.02 19.14
N ASP A 249 -1.58 -0.71 19.95
CA ASP A 249 -2.90 -1.16 19.55
C ASP A 249 -3.82 0.01 19.18
N ALA A 250 -3.81 1.08 19.98
CA ALA A 250 -4.58 2.29 19.68
C ALA A 250 -4.04 3.05 18.46
N VAL A 251 -2.73 2.98 18.19
CA VAL A 251 -2.16 3.52 16.94
C VAL A 251 -2.66 2.73 15.73
N VAL A 252 -2.62 1.40 15.79
CA VAL A 252 -3.13 0.57 14.69
C VAL A 252 -4.64 0.76 14.52
N GLN A 253 -5.40 0.84 15.61
CA GLN A 253 -6.82 1.14 15.55
C GLN A 253 -7.07 2.53 14.93
N ALA A 254 -6.27 3.54 15.27
CA ALA A 254 -6.42 4.87 14.69
C ALA A 254 -6.18 4.88 13.18
N LEU A 255 -5.16 4.15 12.72
CA LEU A 255 -4.92 3.95 11.28
C LEU A 255 -6.06 3.20 10.61
N ASP A 256 -6.64 2.20 11.28
CA ASP A 256 -7.79 1.44 10.78
C ASP A 256 -9.08 2.28 10.75
N GLU A 257 -9.32 3.13 11.74
CA GLU A 257 -10.55 3.94 11.80
C GLU A 257 -10.41 5.23 10.96
N GLY A 258 -9.20 5.57 10.51
CA GLY A 258 -8.90 6.79 9.76
C GLY A 258 -8.75 8.02 10.65
N THR A 259 -8.60 7.81 11.95
CA THR A 259 -8.57 8.84 12.99
C THR A 259 -7.18 9.50 13.06
N PHE A 260 -6.72 9.98 11.93
CA PHE A 260 -5.42 10.61 11.76
C PHE A 260 -5.47 11.49 10.50
N TYR A 261 -4.47 12.34 10.34
CA TYR A 261 -4.31 13.13 9.13
C TYR A 261 -2.84 13.21 8.74
N SER A 262 -2.55 13.39 7.46
CA SER A 262 -1.18 13.48 6.96
C SER A 262 -0.82 14.92 6.66
N VAL A 263 0.45 15.28 6.85
CA VAL A 263 0.99 16.60 6.55
C VAL A 263 2.27 16.42 5.75
N THR A 264 2.38 17.16 4.66
CA THR A 264 3.64 17.33 3.91
C THR A 264 4.13 18.77 4.08
N PHE A 265 5.43 18.96 4.20
CA PHE A 265 6.03 20.30 4.35
C PHE A 265 7.48 20.33 3.85
N PRO A 266 7.99 21.50 3.45
CA PRO A 266 9.40 21.62 3.04
C PRO A 266 10.38 21.29 4.17
N GLU A 267 11.47 20.57 3.88
CA GLU A 267 12.46 20.12 4.87
C GLU A 267 13.02 21.27 5.73
N SER A 268 13.10 22.49 5.17
CA SER A 268 13.52 23.70 5.89
C SER A 268 12.66 24.01 7.12
N LEU A 269 11.39 23.56 7.14
CA LEU A 269 10.43 23.82 8.21
C LEU A 269 10.37 22.73 9.29
N LYS A 270 11.18 21.68 9.19
CA LYS A 270 11.12 20.50 10.10
C LYS A 270 11.10 20.84 11.59
N ASN A 271 11.81 21.90 11.99
CA ASN A 271 11.94 22.31 13.39
C ASN A 271 10.97 23.44 13.79
N THR A 272 10.17 23.96 12.84
CA THR A 272 9.27 25.11 13.03
C THR A 272 7.81 24.79 12.69
N LEU A 273 7.52 23.56 12.24
CA LEU A 273 6.18 23.13 11.90
C LEU A 273 5.23 23.31 13.09
N SER A 274 4.21 24.15 12.89
CA SER A 274 3.22 24.48 13.92
C SER A 274 1.78 24.19 13.50
N VAL A 275 1.57 23.60 12.30
CA VAL A 275 0.23 23.29 11.81
C VAL A 275 -0.45 22.21 12.64
N ARG A 276 -1.71 22.45 13.00
CA ARG A 276 -2.53 21.57 13.83
C ARG A 276 -3.99 21.62 13.39
N LEU A 277 -4.62 20.44 13.36
CA LEU A 277 -6.07 20.33 13.24
C LEU A 277 -6.72 20.69 14.59
N LYS A 278 -7.70 21.61 14.57
CA LYS A 278 -8.45 22.05 15.76
C LYS A 278 -9.83 21.44 15.84
N SER A 279 -10.48 21.21 14.70
CA SER A 279 -11.70 20.42 14.61
C SER A 279 -11.97 19.94 13.18
N ALA A 280 -12.63 18.80 13.04
CA ALA A 280 -13.19 18.29 11.79
C ALA A 280 -14.52 17.59 12.12
N VAL A 281 -15.62 18.33 12.10
CA VAL A 281 -16.92 17.87 12.62
C VAL A 281 -18.02 18.03 11.59
N VAL A 282 -18.94 17.06 11.57
CA VAL A 282 -20.17 17.17 10.80
C VAL A 282 -21.27 17.58 11.77
N GLU A 283 -21.84 18.76 11.56
CA GLU A 283 -22.98 19.25 12.32
C GLU A 283 -24.16 19.42 11.37
N ARG A 284 -25.23 18.65 11.62
CA ARG A 284 -26.40 18.55 10.72
C ARG A 284 -25.98 18.10 9.32
N ASP A 285 -26.01 19.01 8.36
CA ASP A 285 -25.72 18.82 6.94
C ASP A 285 -24.45 19.55 6.51
N THR A 286 -23.63 20.03 7.45
CA THR A 286 -22.44 20.83 7.12
C THR A 286 -21.19 20.23 7.75
N PHE A 287 -20.14 20.08 6.94
CA PHE A 287 -18.82 19.68 7.39
C PHE A 287 -17.98 20.91 7.72
N PHE A 288 -17.55 21.03 8.97
CA PHE A 288 -16.71 22.11 9.46
C PHE A 288 -15.29 21.61 9.73
N VAL A 289 -14.32 22.36 9.24
CA VAL A 289 -12.90 22.10 9.47
C VAL A 289 -12.24 23.36 10.00
N GLU A 290 -11.46 23.23 11.07
CA GLU A 290 -10.74 24.31 11.72
C GLU A 290 -9.30 23.90 11.98
N VAL A 291 -8.36 24.80 11.69
CA VAL A 291 -6.92 24.59 11.85
C VAL A 291 -6.27 25.78 12.54
N GLU A 292 -5.03 25.58 12.97
CA GLU A 292 -4.12 26.61 13.46
C GLU A 292 -2.74 26.32 12.86
N PRO A 293 -2.00 27.31 12.31
CA PRO A 293 -2.35 28.73 12.15
C PRO A 293 -3.34 28.98 10.99
N LEU A 294 -3.45 30.23 10.53
CA LEU A 294 -4.24 30.61 9.34
C LEU A 294 -3.83 29.76 8.12
N ALA A 295 -4.80 29.16 7.45
CA ALA A 295 -4.57 28.45 6.20
C ALA A 295 -4.67 29.40 5.01
N ALA A 296 -3.81 29.17 4.02
CA ALA A 296 -3.87 29.85 2.72
C ALA A 296 -5.14 29.44 1.96
N SER A 297 -5.48 28.14 1.96
CA SER A 297 -6.73 27.64 1.39
C SER A 297 -7.20 26.32 2.01
N PHE A 298 -8.51 26.13 2.02
CA PHE A 298 -9.18 24.84 2.20
C PHE A 298 -9.78 24.43 0.86
N ARG A 299 -9.49 23.20 0.41
CA ARG A 299 -10.11 22.59 -0.77
C ARG A 299 -10.93 21.39 -0.34
N PHE A 300 -12.24 21.46 -0.53
CA PHE A 300 -13.14 20.32 -0.37
C PHE A 300 -13.26 19.59 -1.70
N ILE A 301 -13.01 18.28 -1.69
CA ILE A 301 -12.90 17.43 -2.87
C ILE A 301 -13.82 16.23 -2.69
N GLY A 302 -14.59 15.91 -3.73
CA GLY A 302 -15.54 14.80 -3.73
C GLY A 302 -15.31 13.86 -4.91
N GLN A 303 -16.40 13.24 -5.35
CA GLN A 303 -16.42 12.20 -6.38
C GLN A 303 -15.49 12.50 -7.57
N ASP A 304 -14.70 11.49 -7.95
CA ASP A 304 -13.71 11.50 -9.02
C ASP A 304 -12.62 12.57 -8.85
N GLY A 305 -12.28 12.91 -7.60
CA GLY A 305 -11.30 13.95 -7.29
C GLY A 305 -11.78 15.36 -7.63
N LYS A 306 -13.08 15.55 -7.86
CA LYS A 306 -13.64 16.84 -8.25
C LYS A 306 -13.62 17.83 -7.08
N GLN A 307 -13.03 18.99 -7.32
CA GLN A 307 -13.12 20.11 -6.39
C GLN A 307 -14.56 20.61 -6.26
N LEU A 308 -15.07 20.61 -5.03
CA LEU A 308 -16.43 21.02 -4.68
C LEU A 308 -16.47 22.49 -4.25
N GLN A 309 -15.50 22.92 -3.44
CA GLN A 309 -15.41 24.27 -2.90
C GLN A 309 -13.96 24.61 -2.54
N ILE A 310 -13.58 25.89 -2.67
CA ILE A 310 -12.38 26.47 -2.08
C ILE A 310 -12.78 27.54 -1.07
N SER A 311 -12.02 27.67 0.01
CA SER A 311 -12.11 28.81 0.94
C SER A 311 -10.71 29.30 1.28
N ASP A 312 -10.41 30.54 0.93
CA ASP A 312 -9.06 31.11 1.05
C ASP A 312 -8.88 31.92 2.33
N SER A 313 -7.64 31.99 2.81
CA SER A 313 -7.19 32.87 3.90
C SER A 313 -8.08 32.84 5.15
N THR A 314 -8.30 31.66 5.70
CA THR A 314 -9.14 31.47 6.90
C THR A 314 -8.55 30.41 7.85
N ILE A 315 -8.92 30.43 9.13
CA ILE A 315 -8.63 29.35 10.08
C ILE A 315 -9.72 28.28 10.08
N LYS A 316 -10.89 28.59 9.52
CA LYS A 316 -12.08 27.74 9.56
C LYS A 316 -12.83 27.80 8.24
N ALA A 317 -13.19 26.64 7.72
CA ALA A 317 -14.00 26.51 6.52
C ALA A 317 -15.18 25.56 6.78
N ALA A 318 -16.25 25.75 6.01
CA ALA A 318 -17.47 24.97 6.10
C ALA A 318 -17.93 24.56 4.70
N TYR A 319 -18.38 23.33 4.56
CA TYR A 319 -18.94 22.79 3.32
C TYR A 319 -20.33 22.20 3.56
N PRO A 320 -21.40 22.76 2.96
CA PRO A 320 -22.73 22.18 3.00
C PRO A 320 -22.77 20.88 2.18
N ILE A 321 -22.95 19.75 2.87
CA ILE A 321 -23.00 18.41 2.28
C ILE A 321 -24.29 18.25 1.48
N ARG A 322 -24.14 17.90 0.21
CA ARG A 322 -25.25 17.69 -0.72
C ARG A 322 -25.63 16.22 -0.78
N LYS A 323 -26.83 15.94 -1.30
CA LYS A 323 -27.36 14.57 -1.39
C LYS A 323 -26.52 13.69 -2.32
N GLU A 324 -25.97 14.29 -3.37
CA GLU A 324 -25.12 13.64 -4.37
C GLU A 324 -23.68 13.41 -3.91
N ASP A 325 -23.24 14.03 -2.81
CA ASP A 325 -21.88 13.87 -2.32
C ASP A 325 -21.71 12.49 -1.69
N THR A 326 -20.88 11.64 -2.31
CA THR A 326 -20.60 10.27 -1.86
C THR A 326 -19.54 10.26 -0.74
N TYR A 327 -18.48 11.03 -0.93
CA TYR A 327 -17.44 11.33 0.05
C TYR A 327 -16.97 12.76 -0.10
N ILE A 328 -16.36 13.30 0.96
CA ILE A 328 -15.69 14.59 0.96
C ILE A 328 -14.35 14.42 1.69
N ARG A 329 -13.24 14.71 1.00
CA ARG A 329 -11.91 14.88 1.61
C ARG A 329 -11.50 16.34 1.57
N THR A 330 -10.59 16.73 2.45
CA THR A 330 -10.13 18.11 2.57
C THR A 330 -8.62 18.19 2.47
N GLU A 331 -8.15 19.05 1.57
CA GLU A 331 -6.76 19.50 1.51
C GLU A 331 -6.68 20.92 2.09
N ILE A 332 -5.66 21.20 2.88
CA ILE A 332 -5.48 22.49 3.53
C ILE A 332 -4.05 22.95 3.29
N ALA A 333 -3.88 24.01 2.49
CA ALA A 333 -2.58 24.57 2.17
C ALA A 333 -2.25 25.75 3.08
N PHE A 334 -0.98 25.91 3.44
CA PHE A 334 -0.45 27.01 4.22
C PHE A 334 0.57 27.80 3.39
N ASP A 335 0.79 29.08 3.74
CA ASP A 335 1.67 29.99 2.97
C ASP A 335 3.14 29.56 2.95
N ASP A 336 3.55 28.71 3.90
CA ASP A 336 4.90 28.18 4.02
C ASP A 336 5.16 26.94 3.13
N GLY A 337 4.18 26.53 2.32
CA GLY A 337 4.25 25.35 1.46
C GLY A 337 3.83 24.06 2.16
N THR A 338 3.42 24.10 3.43
CA THR A 338 2.83 22.97 4.12
C THR A 338 1.45 22.64 3.55
N ILE A 339 1.14 21.36 3.39
CA ILE A 339 -0.20 20.87 3.01
C ILE A 339 -0.63 19.77 3.98
N MET A 340 -1.83 19.92 4.52
CA MET A 340 -2.51 18.94 5.36
C MET A 340 -3.60 18.21 4.57
N PHE A 341 -3.63 16.88 4.70
CA PHE A 341 -4.59 16.00 4.06
C PHE A 341 -5.44 15.32 5.13
N LEU A 342 -6.73 15.62 5.14
CA LEU A 342 -7.68 14.95 6.00
C LEU A 342 -8.25 13.70 5.32
N ASN A 343 -8.32 12.60 6.07
CA ASN A 343 -9.12 11.45 5.70
C ASN A 343 -10.60 11.83 5.46
N PRO A 344 -11.28 11.19 4.48
CA PRO A 344 -12.59 11.60 4.04
C PRO A 344 -13.68 11.31 5.07
N ILE A 345 -14.70 12.16 5.07
CA ILE A 345 -16.03 11.76 5.50
C ILE A 345 -16.73 11.06 4.33
N SER A 346 -17.53 10.02 4.60
CA SER A 346 -18.17 9.21 3.56
C SER A 346 -19.59 8.81 3.93
N ARG A 347 -20.46 8.66 2.93
CA ARG A 347 -21.82 8.15 3.15
C ARG A 347 -21.80 6.68 3.52
N GLN A 348 -22.71 6.30 4.41
CA GLN A 348 -22.96 4.92 4.79
C GLN A 348 -24.46 4.67 5.00
N GLU A 349 -24.90 3.46 4.68
CA GLU A 349 -26.27 3.01 4.89
C GLU A 349 -26.56 2.79 6.38
N GLU A 350 -25.53 2.34 7.12
CA GLU A 350 -25.61 2.02 8.53
C GLU A 350 -24.44 2.64 9.30
N LEU A 351 -24.65 2.98 10.57
CA LEU A 351 -23.66 3.69 11.40
C LEU A 351 -22.30 2.95 11.50
N ASN A 352 -22.33 1.62 11.47
CA ASN A 352 -21.16 0.74 11.61
C ASN A 352 -20.97 -0.14 10.36
N GLN A 353 -21.14 0.43 9.18
CA GLN A 353 -20.98 -0.32 7.93
C GLN A 353 -19.53 -0.81 7.78
N GLU A 354 -19.38 -2.10 7.47
CA GLU A 354 -18.09 -2.69 7.13
C GLU A 354 -17.56 -2.14 5.79
N ARG A 355 -16.25 -2.22 5.59
CA ARG A 355 -15.66 -1.86 4.29
C ARG A 355 -16.20 -2.77 3.19
N GLN A 356 -16.42 -2.19 2.02
CA GLN A 356 -16.82 -2.95 0.84
C GLN A 356 -15.82 -4.07 0.54
N LYS A 357 -16.34 -5.30 0.41
CA LYS A 357 -15.58 -6.45 -0.07
C LYS A 357 -16.15 -6.94 -1.40
N LEU A 358 -15.47 -6.60 -2.49
CA LEU A 358 -15.91 -6.94 -3.85
C LEU A 358 -15.48 -8.33 -4.29
N SER A 359 -14.38 -8.84 -3.73
CA SER A 359 -13.80 -10.12 -4.08
C SER A 359 -14.44 -11.27 -3.29
N SER A 360 -14.77 -12.34 -3.99
CA SER A 360 -15.23 -13.60 -3.41
C SER A 360 -14.49 -14.78 -4.02
N PHE A 361 -14.02 -15.71 -3.18
CA PHE A 361 -13.29 -16.89 -3.64
C PHE A 361 -14.21 -17.79 -4.47
N ASN A 362 -13.83 -18.04 -5.73
CA ASN A 362 -14.56 -18.91 -6.62
C ASN A 362 -13.99 -20.33 -6.57
N ALA A 363 -14.52 -21.13 -5.63
CA ALA A 363 -14.06 -22.50 -5.40
C ALA A 363 -14.21 -23.39 -6.65
N THR A 364 -15.36 -23.32 -7.32
CA THR A 364 -15.67 -24.15 -8.49
C THR A 364 -14.72 -23.85 -9.65
N HIS A 365 -14.55 -22.59 -10.00
CA HIS A 365 -13.66 -22.20 -11.10
C HIS A 365 -12.20 -22.49 -10.75
N THR A 366 -11.80 -22.28 -9.51
CA THR A 366 -10.45 -22.64 -9.04
C THR A 366 -10.18 -24.14 -9.18
N ALA A 367 -11.11 -24.99 -8.73
CA ALA A 367 -10.97 -26.44 -8.82
C ALA A 367 -10.91 -26.91 -10.28
N LEU A 368 -11.81 -26.38 -11.13
CA LEU A 368 -11.84 -26.68 -12.55
C LEU A 368 -10.52 -26.33 -13.25
N MET A 369 -10.03 -25.10 -13.04
CA MET A 369 -8.80 -24.63 -13.70
C MET A 369 -7.57 -25.39 -13.22
N ARG A 370 -7.48 -25.71 -11.92
CA ARG A 370 -6.43 -26.59 -11.40
C ARG A 370 -6.49 -27.99 -12.04
N GLY A 371 -7.68 -28.55 -12.22
CA GLY A 371 -7.87 -29.82 -12.95
C GLY A 371 -7.37 -29.75 -14.39
N VAL A 372 -7.72 -28.69 -15.13
CA VAL A 372 -7.21 -28.44 -16.49
C VAL A 372 -5.68 -28.34 -16.49
N TYR A 373 -5.08 -27.60 -15.55
CA TYR A 373 -3.62 -27.47 -15.46
C TYR A 373 -2.93 -28.81 -15.21
N ILE A 374 -3.49 -29.66 -14.33
CA ILE A 374 -2.97 -31.01 -14.08
C ILE A 374 -2.99 -31.85 -15.36
N VAL A 375 -4.10 -31.82 -16.12
CA VAL A 375 -4.20 -32.54 -17.41
C VAL A 375 -3.18 -32.03 -18.41
N LEU A 376 -3.02 -30.71 -18.55
CA LEU A 376 -2.04 -30.13 -19.46
C LEU A 376 -0.59 -30.50 -19.09
N ILE A 377 -0.26 -30.50 -17.79
CA ILE A 377 1.05 -30.94 -17.31
C ILE A 377 1.28 -32.41 -17.63
N MET A 378 0.29 -33.29 -17.41
CA MET A 378 0.40 -34.71 -17.74
C MET A 378 0.62 -34.94 -19.25
N LEU A 379 -0.11 -34.22 -20.11
CA LEU A 379 0.07 -34.29 -21.57
C LEU A 379 1.45 -33.82 -21.99
N LEU A 380 1.95 -32.72 -21.41
CA LEU A 380 3.30 -32.22 -21.67
C LEU A 380 4.38 -33.23 -21.26
N LEU A 381 4.26 -33.83 -20.07
CA LEU A 381 5.18 -34.87 -19.61
C LEU A 381 5.14 -36.10 -20.51
N GLN A 382 3.96 -36.50 -21.00
CA GLN A 382 3.81 -37.61 -21.95
C GLN A 382 4.50 -37.30 -23.30
N LEU A 383 4.39 -36.07 -23.81
CA LEU A 383 5.06 -35.64 -25.03
C LEU A 383 6.59 -35.66 -24.87
N ILE A 384 7.10 -35.14 -23.74
CA ILE A 384 8.54 -35.16 -23.41
C ILE A 384 9.05 -36.60 -23.35
N TYR A 385 8.32 -37.48 -22.66
CA TYR A 385 8.67 -38.90 -22.56
C TYR A 385 8.73 -39.58 -23.94
N ARG A 386 7.70 -39.40 -24.78
CA ARG A 386 7.67 -39.95 -26.14
C ARG A 386 8.83 -39.43 -27.00
N TRP A 387 9.16 -38.14 -26.89
CA TRP A 387 10.28 -37.54 -27.62
C TRP A 387 11.62 -38.14 -27.19
N GLN A 388 11.84 -38.34 -25.89
CA GLN A 388 13.06 -38.96 -25.37
C GLN A 388 13.20 -40.42 -25.83
N VAL A 389 12.13 -41.22 -25.75
CA VAL A 389 12.13 -42.62 -26.22
C VAL A 389 12.45 -42.70 -27.72
N ASN A 390 11.86 -41.83 -28.54
CA ASN A 390 12.12 -41.80 -29.99
C ASN A 390 13.55 -41.35 -30.33
N LYS A 391 14.18 -40.56 -29.46
CA LYS A 391 15.59 -40.16 -29.60
C LYS A 391 16.57 -41.26 -29.20
N ILE A 392 16.19 -42.16 -28.29
CA ILE A 392 17.01 -43.33 -27.92
C ILE A 392 16.91 -44.44 -28.98
N LYS A 393 15.76 -44.54 -29.66
CA LYS A 393 15.52 -45.51 -30.74
C LYS A 393 16.15 -45.14 -32.09
N LYS A 394 16.63 -43.91 -32.25
CA LYS A 394 17.42 -43.44 -33.41
C LYS A 394 18.87 -43.32 -33.00
#